data_AF-A0AAU2VEH5-F1
#
_entry.id   AF-A0AAU2VEH5-F1
#
_cell.length_a   1.000
_cell.length_b   1.000
_cell.length_c   1.000
_cell.angle_alpha   90.00
_cell.angle_beta   90.00
_cell.angle_gamma   90.00
#
_symmetry.space_group_name_H-M   'P 1'
#
loop_
_entity.id
_entity.type
_entity.pdbx_description
1 polymer ?
#
loop_
_entity_poly.entity_id
_entity_poly.type
_entity_poly.pdbx_seq_one_letter_code
_entity_poly.pdbx_strand_id
1 'polypeptide(L)' 'MDERTLPRERFREQVTSRPTGQLRGGDSELRAKLSAGLPLGLGATLGLHRPGAGERATPEQLADPYAPAVQRLITGSE' A
#
# COMPACT_ATOMS: atom_id res chain seq x y z
N MET A 1 -22.64 18.54 0.84
CA MET A 1 -21.56 17.64 0.41
C MET A 1 -20.75 17.34 1.64
N ASP A 2 -20.70 16.08 2.05
CA ASP A 2 -20.17 15.69 3.36
C ASP A 2 -18.63 15.82 3.39
N GLU A 3 -18.11 16.64 4.30
CA GLU A 3 -16.69 16.97 4.42
C GLU A 3 -15.83 15.72 4.70
N ARG A 4 -16.43 14.62 5.17
CA ARG A 4 -15.75 13.34 5.42
C ARG A 4 -15.68 12.46 4.16
N THR A 5 -16.48 12.74 3.14
CA THR A 5 -16.48 11.99 1.86
C THR A 5 -15.36 12.45 0.94
N LEU A 6 -15.05 13.75 0.95
CA LEU A 6 -13.95 14.36 0.18
C LEU A 6 -12.57 13.71 0.45
N PRO A 7 -12.13 13.54 1.72
CA PRO A 7 -10.87 12.87 2.04
C PRO A 7 -10.82 11.42 1.55
N ARG A 8 -11.94 10.69 1.64
CA ARG A 8 -12.03 9.29 1.24
C ARG A 8 -11.94 9.12 -0.28
N GLU A 9 -12.62 9.97 -1.04
CA GLU A 9 -12.55 9.99 -2.50
C GLU A 9 -11.15 10.38 -2.98
N ARG A 10 -10.56 11.42 -2.38
CA ARG A 10 -9.19 11.86 -2.68
C ARG A 10 -8.14 10.82 -2.33
N PHE A 11 -8.31 10.10 -1.23
CA PHE A 11 -7.46 8.97 -0.87
C PHE A 11 -7.56 7.87 -1.93
N ARG A 12 -8.77 7.49 -2.33
CA ARG A 12 -8.98 6.45 -3.36
C ARG A 12 -8.36 6.83 -4.71
N GLU A 13 -8.51 8.08 -5.15
CA GLU A 13 -7.86 8.60 -6.36
C GLU A 13 -6.32 8.51 -6.29
N GLN A 14 -5.73 9.01 -5.20
CA GLN A 14 -4.28 9.18 -5.09
C GLN A 14 -3.55 7.86 -4.82
N VAL A 15 -4.14 7.01 -3.99
CA VAL A 15 -3.54 5.77 -3.52
C VAL A 15 -3.76 4.64 -4.51
N THR A 16 -4.93 4.61 -5.16
CA THR A 16 -5.32 3.46 -5.98
C THR A 16 -5.27 3.78 -7.47
N SER A 17 -5.89 4.86 -7.94
CA SER A 17 -6.01 5.13 -9.39
C SER A 17 -4.72 5.61 -10.06
N ARG A 18 -3.90 6.43 -9.39
CA ARG A 18 -2.63 6.91 -9.94
C ARG A 18 -1.62 5.79 -10.25
N PRO A 19 -1.37 4.84 -9.33
CA PRO A 19 -0.46 3.73 -9.61
C PRO A 19 -0.96 2.81 -10.73
N THR A 20 -2.28 2.62 -10.89
CA THR A 20 -2.87 1.81 -11.98
C THR A 20 -2.46 2.28 -13.36
N GLY A 21 -2.33 3.59 -13.57
CA GLY A 21 -1.93 4.17 -14.85
C GLY A 21 -0.44 3.97 -15.18
N GLN A 22 0.37 3.55 -14.22
CA GLN A 22 1.82 3.36 -14.38
C GLN A 22 2.21 1.89 -14.57
N LEU A 23 1.36 0.95 -14.12
CA LEU A 23 1.62 -0.48 -14.26
C LEU A 23 1.19 -0.97 -15.64
N ARG A 24 2.10 -1.71 -16.30
CA ARG A 24 1.85 -2.37 -17.59
C ARG A 24 1.75 -3.88 -17.41
N GLY A 25 1.07 -4.54 -18.36
CA GLY A 25 0.90 -5.99 -18.39
C GLY A 25 -0.40 -6.47 -17.75
N GLY A 26 -0.54 -7.80 -17.64
CA GLY A 26 -1.73 -8.45 -17.07
C GLY A 26 -2.00 -8.01 -15.63
N ASP A 27 -3.29 -7.98 -15.27
CA ASP A 27 -3.80 -7.67 -13.94
C ASP A 27 -3.25 -6.36 -13.34
N SER A 28 -2.87 -5.39 -14.18
CA SER A 28 -2.27 -4.12 -13.75
C SER A 28 -3.14 -3.38 -12.73
N GLU A 29 -4.46 -3.47 -12.86
CA GLU A 29 -5.39 -2.87 -11.91
C GLU A 29 -5.41 -3.57 -10.56
N LEU A 30 -5.44 -4.91 -10.56
CA LEU A 30 -5.38 -5.69 -9.32
C LEU A 30 -4.04 -5.51 -8.62
N ARG A 31 -2.95 -5.55 -9.39
CA ARG A 31 -1.58 -5.35 -8.89
C ARG A 31 -1.38 -3.96 -8.30
N ALA A 32 -1.92 -2.91 -8.93
CA ALA A 32 -1.87 -1.55 -8.39
C ALA A 32 -2.63 -1.42 -7.06
N LYS A 33 -3.81 -2.05 -6.97
CA LYS A 33 -4.58 -2.12 -5.73
C LYS A 33 -3.82 -2.84 -4.62
N LEU A 34 -3.19 -3.98 -4.93
CA LEU A 34 -2.43 -4.77 -3.96
C LEU A 34 -1.14 -4.07 -3.52
N SER A 35 -0.40 -3.44 -4.46
CA SER A 35 0.84 -2.74 -4.14
C SER A 35 0.60 -1.54 -3.22
N ALA A 36 -0.56 -0.88 -3.34
CA ALA A 36 -0.98 0.18 -2.44
C ALA A 36 -1.61 -0.34 -1.13
N GLY A 37 -2.38 -1.44 -1.21
CA GLY A 37 -3.08 -2.02 -0.06
C GLY A 37 -2.15 -2.66 0.97
N LEU A 38 -1.06 -3.29 0.53
CA LEU A 38 -0.09 -3.96 1.41
C LEU A 38 0.54 -2.99 2.45
N PRO A 39 1.15 -1.84 2.06
CA PRO A 39 1.72 -0.90 3.03
C PRO A 39 0.65 -0.22 3.89
N LEU A 40 -0.57 -0.02 3.38
CA LEU A 40 -1.68 0.53 4.17
C LEU A 40 -2.15 -0.43 5.25
N GLY A 41 -2.29 -1.72 4.92
CA GLY A 41 -2.62 -2.77 5.87
C GLY A 41 -1.55 -2.87 6.95
N LEU A 42 -0.28 -2.89 6.55
CA LEU A 42 0.86 -2.94 7.49
C LEU A 42 0.87 -1.72 8.42
N GLY A 43 0.71 -0.50 7.89
CA GLY A 43 0.64 0.72 8.68
C GLY A 43 -0.54 0.74 9.67
N ALA A 44 -1.70 0.23 9.26
CA ALA A 44 -2.86 0.10 10.15
C ALA A 44 -2.58 -0.92 11.28
N THR A 45 -2.01 -2.08 10.96
CA THR A 45 -1.66 -3.10 11.96
C THR A 45 -0.64 -2.58 12.96
N LEU A 46 0.41 -1.90 12.50
CA LEU A 46 1.44 -1.30 13.38
C LEU A 46 0.88 -0.14 14.20
N GLY A 47 -0.12 0.59 13.69
CA GLY A 47 -0.83 1.63 14.43
C GLY A 47 -1.72 1.07 15.53
N LEU A 48 -2.45 -0.01 15.25
CA LEU A 48 -3.32 -0.69 16.23
C LEU A 48 -2.51 -1.43 17.31
N HIS A 49 -1.38 -2.02 16.95
CA HIS A 49 -0.46 -2.71 17.85
C HIS A 49 0.78 -1.86 18.15
N ARG A 50 0.57 -0.54 18.36
CA ARG A 50 1.64 0.42 18.64
C ARG A 50 2.53 -0.01 19.80
N PRO A 51 2.02 -0.29 21.01
CA PRO A 51 2.86 -0.85 22.05
C PRO A 51 3.39 -2.22 21.61
N GLY A 52 4.72 -2.37 21.59
CA GLY A 52 5.36 -3.61 21.19
C GLY A 52 6.02 -3.53 19.82
N ALA A 53 5.59 -4.39 18.89
CA ALA A 53 6.23 -4.50 17.57
C ALA A 53 6.12 -3.20 16.74
N GLY A 54 5.02 -2.46 16.88
CA GLY A 54 4.81 -1.19 16.17
C GLY A 54 5.78 -0.07 16.55
N GLU A 55 6.25 -0.03 17.80
CA GLU A 55 7.24 0.95 18.28
C GLU A 55 8.69 0.54 18.00
N ARG A 56 8.96 -0.77 17.94
CA ARG A 56 10.32 -1.30 17.82
C ARG A 56 10.76 -1.53 16.38
N ALA A 57 9.81 -1.66 15.45
CA ALA A 57 10.11 -1.88 14.06
C ALA A 57 10.60 -0.58 13.40
N THR A 58 11.84 -0.60 12.93
CA THR A 58 12.37 0.45 12.06
C THR A 58 11.79 0.33 10.65
N PRO A 59 11.73 1.42 9.87
CA PRO A 59 11.33 1.38 8.47
C PRO A 59 12.13 0.36 7.66
N GLU A 60 13.42 0.22 7.92
CA GLU A 60 14.32 -0.71 7.23
C GLU A 60 13.99 -2.17 7.55
N GLN A 61 13.73 -2.48 8.83
CA GLN A 61 13.30 -3.82 9.26
C GLN A 61 11.95 -4.24 8.65
N LEU A 62 11.12 -3.27 8.25
CA LEU A 62 9.88 -3.52 7.51
C LEU A 62 10.14 -3.57 6.00
N ALA A 63 10.98 -2.70 5.46
CA ALA A 63 11.25 -2.66 4.04
C ALA A 63 11.92 -3.94 3.54
N ASP A 64 12.91 -4.47 4.26
CA ASP A 64 13.67 -5.65 3.82
C ASP A 64 12.81 -6.88 3.47
N PRO A 65 11.87 -7.32 4.33
CA PRO A 65 11.00 -8.46 4.00
C PRO A 65 9.85 -8.11 3.06
N TYR A 66 9.30 -6.88 3.12
CA TYR A 66 8.08 -6.53 2.38
C TYR A 66 8.34 -5.93 0.99
N ALA A 67 9.47 -5.23 0.79
CA ALA A 67 9.80 -4.57 -0.47
C ALA A 67 9.89 -5.54 -1.66
N PRO A 68 10.48 -6.75 -1.54
CA PRO A 68 10.51 -7.70 -2.66
C PRO A 68 9.11 -8.14 -3.10
N ALA A 69 8.18 -8.33 -2.15
CA ALA A 69 6.80 -8.69 -2.46
C ALA A 69 6.06 -7.56 -3.19
N VAL A 70 6.25 -6.30 -2.75
CA VAL A 70 5.70 -5.13 -3.44
C VAL A 70 6.32 -4.96 -4.83
N GLN A 71 7.62 -5.20 -4.96
CA GLN A 71 8.33 -5.08 -6.24
C GLN A 71 7.78 -6.07 -7.27
N ARG A 72 7.49 -7.32 -6.89
CA ARG A 72 6.84 -8.32 -7.77
C ARG A 72 5.49 -7.84 -8.30
N LEU A 73 4.68 -7.19 -7.46
CA LEU A 73 3.42 -6.58 -7.87
C LEU A 73 3.64 -5.41 -8.86
N ILE A 74 4.71 -4.64 -8.69
CA ILE A 74 5.04 -3.52 -9.61
C ILE A 74 5.59 -4.04 -10.95
N THR A 75 6.46 -5.04 -10.94
CA THR A 75 7.09 -5.56 -12.16
C THR A 75 6.23 -6.59 -12.89
N GLY A 76 5.30 -7.24 -12.19
CA GLY A 76 4.51 -8.35 -12.74
C GLY A 76 5.34 -9.62 -12.88
N SER A 77 6.37 -9.74 -12.04
CA SER A 77 7.26 -10.90 -12.01
C SER A 77 6.75 -11.88 -10.96
N GLU A 78 6.61 -13.15 -11.32
CA GLU A 78 6.43 -14.26 -10.35
C GLU A 78 7.70 -14.46 -9.50
#